data_AF-A0A520HR28-F1
#
_entry.id   AF-A0A520HR28-F1
#
_cell.length_a   1.000
_cell.length_b   1.000
_cell.length_c   1.000
_cell.angle_alpha   90.00
_cell.angle_beta   90.00
_cell.angle_gamma   90.00
#
_symmetry.space_group_name_H-M   'P 1'
#
loop_
_entity.id
_entity.type
_entity.pdbx_description
1 polymer ?
#
loop_
_entity_poly.entity_id
_entity_poly.type
_entity_poly.pdbx_seq_one_letter_code
_entity_poly.pdbx_strand_id
1 'polypeptide(L)'
;MLAINQIKTATLCRLALFMLFMMGFKQIASSQAVYDNLRLKWRNFLVSYSSPSSYDTSNVGSYWRNMKKNSDRTYLWSEWNFSPSDPNSGEITNSYARLNSMALAWAIPSSPLYHNYLLKTDIIGAMEWLYQNHYNINVTHPDHDSNATLNWWDYQIGTPLEINDLVTIFYDSMTTTQKSNYLDVVHHFTPDFKQRYSSEDSNSVFTMANRVWVSSVIALRGILVKDSTRIRYASDSLASVFTYASSKDGFYQDGSFIQHQQFAYTGGYGASLMSILADELYLLKGSVFQVNHPNVVNVYKWVYDSFAPIMYRGGLMSMTMGREISWPVHEEIKQGRRLTEAVSLLADIAPISDTLKLRRIVKRWALDQGNPGKYSNRYQPFINKALNYSTIKPDSSYETSYDQFSGMDRALQRHPKYALLGYQCWVWLDRQTQRHA
;
A
#
# COMPACT_ATOMS: atom_id res chain seq x y z
N MET A 1 15.10 -27.33 -63.64
CA MET A 1 15.73 -26.58 -62.51
C MET A 1 14.83 -25.51 -61.90
N LEU A 2 13.98 -24.81 -62.68
CA LEU A 2 13.08 -23.76 -62.17
C LEU A 2 11.94 -24.25 -61.23
N ALA A 3 11.35 -25.42 -61.48
CA ALA A 3 10.21 -25.92 -60.69
C ALA A 3 10.58 -26.36 -59.26
N ILE A 4 11.81 -26.84 -59.04
CA ILE A 4 12.29 -27.31 -57.72
C ILE A 4 12.57 -26.11 -56.79
N ASN A 5 12.97 -24.97 -57.34
CA ASN A 5 13.23 -23.76 -56.55
C ASN A 5 11.95 -23.12 -56.03
N GLN A 6 10.85 -23.12 -56.80
CA GLN A 6 9.56 -22.57 -56.36
C GLN A 6 8.90 -23.37 -55.23
N ILE A 7 9.02 -24.70 -55.26
CA ILE A 7 8.49 -25.56 -54.19
C ILE A 7 9.25 -25.31 -52.88
N LYS A 8 10.58 -25.19 -52.93
CA LYS A 8 11.40 -24.89 -51.74
C LYS A 8 11.06 -23.52 -51.14
N THR A 9 10.81 -22.49 -51.95
CA THR A 9 10.45 -21.15 -51.45
C THR A 9 9.06 -21.15 -50.79
N ALA A 10 8.09 -21.84 -51.38
CA ALA A 10 6.74 -21.94 -50.81
C ALA A 10 6.73 -22.68 -49.47
N THR A 11 7.52 -23.75 -49.31
CA THR A 11 7.65 -24.50 -48.05
C THR A 11 8.37 -23.68 -46.97
N LEU A 12 9.42 -22.93 -47.33
CA LEU A 12 10.12 -22.01 -46.43
C LEU A 12 9.22 -20.86 -45.95
N CYS A 13 8.42 -20.26 -46.84
CA CYS A 13 7.45 -19.23 -46.45
C CYS A 13 6.35 -19.78 -45.53
N ARG A 14 5.84 -21.00 -45.75
CA ARG A 14 4.85 -21.63 -44.87
C ARG A 14 5.41 -21.99 -43.50
N LEU A 15 6.66 -22.46 -43.43
CA LEU A 15 7.38 -22.69 -42.17
C LEU A 15 7.66 -21.39 -41.41
N ALA A 16 8.03 -20.32 -42.12
CA ALA A 16 8.24 -19.00 -41.51
C ALA A 16 6.94 -18.40 -40.99
N LEU A 17 5.82 -18.49 -41.73
CA LEU A 17 4.50 -18.06 -41.25
C LEU A 17 4.05 -18.88 -40.04
N PHE A 18 4.26 -20.20 -40.05
CA PHE A 18 3.89 -21.07 -38.93
C PHE A 18 4.75 -20.80 -37.69
N MET A 19 6.04 -20.51 -37.85
CA MET A 19 6.92 -20.08 -36.74
C MET A 19 6.55 -18.69 -36.19
N LEU A 20 6.23 -17.73 -37.05
CA LEU A 20 5.73 -16.41 -36.64
C LEU A 20 4.38 -16.52 -35.90
N PHE A 21 3.49 -17.40 -36.38
CA PHE A 21 2.21 -17.68 -35.73
C PHE A 21 2.41 -18.35 -34.35
N MET A 22 3.28 -19.36 -34.26
CA MET A 22 3.62 -20.03 -32.99
C MET A 22 4.35 -19.11 -32.00
N MET A 23 5.20 -18.19 -32.47
CA MET A 23 5.80 -17.14 -31.64
C MET A 23 4.76 -16.15 -31.13
N GLY A 24 3.79 -15.74 -31.96
CA GLY A 24 2.65 -14.92 -31.55
C GLY A 24 1.82 -15.58 -30.44
N PHE A 25 1.51 -16.89 -30.57
CA PHE A 25 0.80 -17.64 -29.53
C PHE A 25 1.61 -17.80 -28.23
N LYS A 26 2.93 -18.04 -28.30
CA LYS A 26 3.80 -18.10 -27.12
C LYS A 26 3.88 -16.75 -26.40
N GLN A 27 3.92 -15.64 -27.15
CA GLN A 27 4.03 -14.30 -26.59
C GLN A 27 2.71 -13.82 -25.96
N ILE A 28 1.56 -14.22 -26.51
CA ILE A 28 0.22 -13.95 -25.95
C ILE A 28 -0.07 -14.86 -24.73
N ALA A 29 0.29 -16.14 -24.77
CA ALA A 29 0.19 -17.03 -23.59
C ALA A 29 1.15 -16.57 -22.46
N SER A 30 2.33 -16.06 -22.83
CA SER A 30 3.29 -15.43 -21.92
C SER A 30 2.79 -14.11 -21.33
N SER A 31 1.99 -13.31 -22.03
CA SER A 31 1.52 -12.02 -21.53
C SER A 31 0.39 -12.16 -20.52
N GLN A 32 -0.55 -13.07 -20.77
CA GLN A 32 -1.65 -13.39 -19.83
C GLN A 32 -1.13 -13.97 -18.51
N ALA A 33 -0.15 -14.87 -18.58
CA ALA A 33 0.47 -15.48 -17.42
C ALA A 33 1.14 -14.46 -16.49
N VAL A 34 1.68 -13.35 -17.00
CA VAL A 34 2.32 -12.32 -16.16
C VAL A 34 1.30 -11.67 -15.22
N TYR A 35 0.13 -11.31 -15.71
CA TYR A 35 -0.92 -10.70 -14.88
C TYR A 35 -1.47 -11.68 -13.86
N ASP A 36 -1.74 -12.91 -14.27
CA ASP A 36 -2.24 -13.94 -13.36
C ASP A 36 -1.22 -14.29 -12.28
N ASN A 37 0.08 -14.34 -12.62
CA ASN A 37 1.15 -14.53 -11.64
C ASN A 37 1.26 -13.38 -10.64
N LEU A 38 1.13 -12.12 -11.09
CA LEU A 38 1.14 -10.96 -10.19
C LEU A 38 -0.08 -10.93 -9.28
N ARG A 39 -1.28 -11.21 -9.83
CA ARG A 39 -2.52 -11.36 -9.05
C ARG A 39 -2.37 -12.44 -7.98
N LEU A 40 -1.89 -13.62 -8.35
CA LEU A 40 -1.70 -14.73 -7.42
C LEU A 40 -0.61 -14.43 -6.39
N LYS A 41 0.46 -13.73 -6.78
CA LYS A 41 1.49 -13.25 -5.85
C LYS A 41 0.90 -12.32 -4.80
N TRP A 42 0.06 -11.36 -5.22
CA TRP A 42 -0.64 -10.47 -4.29
C TRP A 42 -1.61 -11.24 -3.39
N ARG A 43 -2.45 -12.11 -3.97
CA ARG A 43 -3.38 -12.95 -3.20
C ARG A 43 -2.66 -13.77 -2.15
N ASN A 44 -1.56 -14.44 -2.52
CA ASN A 44 -0.77 -15.28 -1.62
C ASN A 44 -0.10 -14.46 -0.51
N PHE A 45 0.30 -13.23 -0.81
CA PHE A 45 0.79 -12.30 0.20
C PHE A 45 -0.33 -11.92 1.19
N LEU A 46 -1.51 -11.51 0.70
CA LEU A 46 -2.65 -11.16 1.55
C LEU A 46 -3.06 -12.28 2.51
N VAL A 47 -3.12 -13.52 2.03
CA VAL A 47 -3.56 -14.68 2.83
C VAL A 47 -2.41 -15.42 3.52
N SER A 48 -1.18 -14.90 3.44
CA SER A 48 -0.02 -15.53 4.06
C SER A 48 -0.23 -15.59 5.57
N TYR A 49 -0.16 -16.81 6.11
CA TYR A 49 -0.37 -17.09 7.52
C TYR A 49 0.60 -18.17 7.99
N SER A 50 1.44 -17.83 8.96
CA SER A 50 2.52 -18.70 9.42
C SER A 50 2.37 -19.16 10.88
N SER A 51 1.25 -18.86 11.54
CA SER A 51 1.03 -19.35 12.90
C SER A 51 0.58 -20.81 12.89
N PRO A 52 1.06 -21.66 13.84
CA PRO A 52 0.54 -23.00 14.02
C PRO A 52 -0.88 -23.02 14.61
N SER A 53 -1.36 -21.88 15.16
CA SER A 53 -2.73 -21.76 15.68
C SER A 53 -3.75 -21.44 14.59
N SER A 54 -5.01 -21.80 14.83
CA SER A 54 -6.14 -21.33 14.01
C SER A 54 -6.11 -19.80 13.84
N TYR A 55 -6.49 -19.32 12.66
CA TYR A 55 -6.62 -17.88 12.41
C TYR A 55 -7.68 -17.28 13.33
N ASP A 56 -7.34 -16.19 14.03
CA ASP A 56 -8.27 -15.53 14.94
C ASP A 56 -9.39 -14.82 14.16
N THR A 57 -10.60 -15.37 14.25
CA THR A 57 -11.81 -14.83 13.62
C THR A 57 -12.73 -14.14 14.63
N SER A 58 -12.28 -13.79 15.83
CA SER A 58 -13.13 -13.21 16.89
C SER A 58 -13.88 -11.96 16.42
N ASN A 59 -13.16 -10.99 15.86
CA ASN A 59 -13.75 -9.78 15.29
C ASN A 59 -14.62 -10.08 14.05
N VAL A 60 -14.18 -11.01 13.20
CA VAL A 60 -14.90 -11.41 11.98
C VAL A 60 -16.25 -12.04 12.31
N GLY A 61 -16.32 -12.88 13.34
CA GLY A 61 -17.57 -13.48 13.80
C GLY A 61 -18.56 -12.41 14.27
N SER A 62 -18.09 -11.34 14.92
CA SER A 62 -18.91 -10.19 15.30
C SER A 62 -19.42 -9.43 14.08
N TYR A 63 -18.53 -9.08 13.15
CA TYR A 63 -18.89 -8.38 11.91
C TYR A 63 -19.94 -9.15 11.11
N TRP A 64 -19.72 -10.45 10.92
CA TRP A 64 -20.62 -11.25 10.11
C TRP A 64 -21.99 -11.45 10.77
N ARG A 65 -22.06 -11.70 12.09
CA ARG A 65 -23.34 -11.81 12.81
C ARG A 65 -24.14 -10.51 12.77
N ASN A 66 -23.48 -9.37 12.99
CA ASN A 66 -24.15 -8.07 13.09
C ASN A 66 -24.42 -7.42 11.73
N MET A 67 -23.93 -7.99 10.63
CA MET A 67 -24.23 -7.49 9.29
C MET A 67 -25.71 -7.73 8.95
N LYS A 68 -26.40 -6.67 8.53
CA LYS A 68 -27.75 -6.74 7.95
C LYS A 68 -27.71 -7.39 6.57
N LYS A 69 -28.49 -8.47 6.41
CA LYS A 69 -28.51 -9.33 5.20
C LYS A 69 -29.86 -9.31 4.46
N ASN A 70 -30.89 -8.72 5.07
CA ASN A 70 -32.21 -8.59 4.48
C ASN A 70 -32.18 -7.68 3.22
N SER A 71 -33.16 -7.84 2.34
CA SER A 71 -33.23 -7.11 1.06
C SER A 71 -33.61 -5.64 1.22
N ASP A 72 -34.31 -5.28 2.29
CA ASP A 72 -34.75 -3.94 2.67
C ASP A 72 -33.72 -3.16 3.50
N ARG A 73 -32.46 -3.61 3.52
CA ARG A 73 -31.40 -2.97 4.32
C ARG A 73 -31.09 -1.55 3.81
N THR A 74 -30.96 -0.61 4.73
CA THR A 74 -30.48 0.76 4.48
C THR A 74 -29.04 0.99 4.95
N TYR A 75 -28.46 -0.01 5.62
CA TYR A 75 -27.08 -0.06 6.06
C TYR A 75 -26.60 -1.50 6.14
N LEU A 76 -25.28 -1.73 6.18
CA LEU A 76 -24.69 -3.04 6.47
C LEU A 76 -24.49 -3.26 7.97
N TRP A 77 -24.04 -2.23 8.70
CA TRP A 77 -23.83 -2.26 10.15
C TRP A 77 -24.40 -0.99 10.80
N SER A 78 -25.02 -1.12 11.97
CA SER A 78 -25.82 -0.05 12.58
C SER A 78 -25.03 1.20 12.96
N GLU A 79 -23.72 1.08 13.15
CA GLU A 79 -22.82 2.20 13.40
C GLU A 79 -22.54 3.08 12.17
N TRP A 80 -22.87 2.60 10.96
CA TRP A 80 -22.71 3.30 9.68
C TRP A 80 -24.05 3.31 8.95
N ASN A 81 -24.85 4.32 9.25
CA ASN A 81 -26.23 4.39 8.79
C ASN A 81 -26.40 5.05 7.41
N PHE A 82 -25.30 5.55 6.82
CA PHE A 82 -25.27 6.26 5.55
C PHE A 82 -26.31 7.39 5.47
N SER A 83 -26.47 8.16 6.56
CA SER A 83 -27.48 9.21 6.66
C SER A 83 -27.32 10.26 5.56
N PRO A 84 -28.34 10.51 4.72
CA PRO A 84 -28.28 11.59 3.73
C PRO A 84 -28.16 12.99 4.35
N SER A 85 -28.58 13.16 5.61
CA SER A 85 -28.48 14.44 6.32
C SER A 85 -27.14 14.66 7.01
N ASP A 86 -26.34 13.61 7.15
CA ASP A 86 -24.99 13.64 7.74
C ASP A 86 -24.08 12.66 6.99
N PRO A 87 -23.83 12.92 5.70
CA PRO A 87 -23.14 11.95 4.86
C PRO A 87 -21.67 11.90 5.22
N ASN A 88 -21.11 10.69 5.39
CA ASN A 88 -19.72 10.49 5.79
C ASN A 88 -19.05 9.44 4.87
N SER A 89 -18.06 9.87 4.10
CA SER A 89 -17.40 8.98 3.13
C SER A 89 -16.58 7.88 3.80
N GLY A 90 -16.14 8.10 5.05
CA GLY A 90 -15.43 7.11 5.84
C GLY A 90 -16.28 5.87 6.12
N GLU A 91 -17.60 5.97 6.12
CA GLU A 91 -18.50 4.82 6.27
C GLU A 91 -18.37 3.82 5.10
N ILE A 92 -18.11 4.33 3.88
CA ILE A 92 -17.87 3.51 2.68
C ILE A 92 -16.56 2.75 2.84
N THR A 93 -15.46 3.46 3.10
CA THR A 93 -14.13 2.86 3.25
C THR A 93 -14.12 1.85 4.39
N ASN A 94 -14.69 2.19 5.55
CA ASN A 94 -14.72 1.29 6.70
C ASN A 94 -15.59 0.04 6.45
N SER A 95 -16.67 0.17 5.67
CA SER A 95 -17.48 -0.98 5.26
C SER A 95 -16.69 -1.94 4.39
N TYR A 96 -15.97 -1.45 3.38
CA TYR A 96 -15.10 -2.30 2.55
C TYR A 96 -13.92 -2.89 3.33
N ALA A 97 -13.29 -2.14 4.24
CA ALA A 97 -12.24 -2.66 5.12
C ALA A 97 -12.72 -3.80 6.03
N ARG A 98 -13.95 -3.68 6.53
CA ARG A 98 -14.60 -4.76 7.30
C ARG A 98 -14.88 -5.98 6.44
N LEU A 99 -15.34 -5.79 5.20
CA LEU A 99 -15.50 -6.88 4.23
C LEU A 99 -14.16 -7.55 3.90
N ASN A 100 -13.05 -6.81 3.80
CA ASN A 100 -11.72 -7.39 3.60
C ASN A 100 -11.29 -8.26 4.78
N SER A 101 -11.55 -7.83 6.01
CA SER A 101 -11.30 -8.66 7.20
C SER A 101 -12.08 -9.99 7.15
N MET A 102 -13.32 -9.95 6.69
CA MET A 102 -14.15 -11.13 6.47
C MET A 102 -13.64 -12.01 5.31
N ALA A 103 -13.18 -11.39 4.22
CA ALA A 103 -12.62 -12.07 3.06
C ALA A 103 -11.31 -12.80 3.38
N LEU A 104 -10.44 -12.21 4.21
CA LEU A 104 -9.24 -12.87 4.71
C LEU A 104 -9.58 -14.11 5.54
N ALA A 105 -10.55 -14.03 6.44
CA ALA A 105 -11.03 -15.20 7.18
C ALA A 105 -11.62 -16.28 6.26
N TRP A 106 -12.24 -15.89 5.14
CA TRP A 106 -12.71 -16.86 4.14
C TRP A 106 -11.55 -17.51 3.36
N ALA A 107 -10.46 -16.77 3.11
CA ALA A 107 -9.40 -17.17 2.19
C ALA A 107 -8.18 -17.83 2.84
N ILE A 108 -7.97 -17.66 4.15
CA ILE A 108 -6.83 -18.22 4.89
C ILE A 108 -7.12 -19.69 5.27
N PRO A 109 -6.29 -20.67 4.84
CA PRO A 109 -6.56 -22.10 5.06
C PRO A 109 -6.70 -22.55 6.52
N SER A 110 -6.01 -21.89 7.45
CA SER A 110 -6.08 -22.18 8.89
C SER A 110 -7.29 -21.55 9.59
N SER A 111 -8.14 -20.83 8.86
CA SER A 111 -9.34 -20.21 9.40
C SER A 111 -10.49 -21.23 9.56
N PRO A 112 -11.28 -21.14 10.64
CA PRO A 112 -12.51 -21.94 10.77
C PRO A 112 -13.58 -21.54 9.74
N LEU A 113 -13.42 -20.38 9.09
CA LEU A 113 -14.31 -19.87 8.06
C LEU A 113 -13.76 -20.12 6.64
N TYR A 114 -12.68 -20.88 6.51
CA TYR A 114 -12.04 -21.17 5.23
C TYR A 114 -13.04 -21.77 4.24
N HIS A 115 -13.19 -21.11 3.09
CA HIS A 115 -14.13 -21.47 2.03
C HIS A 115 -15.61 -21.60 2.47
N ASN A 116 -16.00 -20.97 3.58
CA ASN A 116 -17.39 -20.96 4.02
C ASN A 116 -18.30 -20.31 2.97
N TYR A 117 -19.27 -21.08 2.46
CA TYR A 117 -20.15 -20.66 1.37
C TYR A 117 -21.05 -19.46 1.73
N LEU A 118 -21.63 -19.47 2.94
CA LEU A 118 -22.53 -18.42 3.40
C LEU A 118 -21.76 -17.11 3.60
N LEU A 119 -20.57 -17.17 4.21
CA LEU A 119 -19.72 -16.00 4.40
C LEU A 119 -19.38 -15.33 3.07
N LYS A 120 -18.95 -16.12 2.08
CA LYS A 120 -18.68 -15.62 0.73
C LYS A 120 -19.90 -14.96 0.11
N THR A 121 -21.05 -15.63 0.16
CA THR A 121 -22.31 -15.13 -0.41
C THR A 121 -22.70 -13.78 0.19
N ASP A 122 -22.59 -13.68 1.52
CA ASP A 122 -22.89 -12.48 2.27
C ASP A 122 -21.92 -11.33 1.97
N ILE A 123 -20.61 -11.61 1.82
CA ILE A 123 -19.62 -10.61 1.43
C ILE A 123 -19.94 -10.06 0.03
N ILE A 124 -20.16 -10.94 -0.95
CA ILE A 124 -20.47 -10.52 -2.33
C ILE A 124 -21.79 -9.73 -2.38
N GLY A 125 -22.81 -10.17 -1.65
CA GLY A 125 -24.08 -9.43 -1.54
C GLY A 125 -23.91 -8.05 -0.88
N ALA A 126 -23.03 -7.91 0.11
CA ALA A 126 -22.71 -6.64 0.72
C ALA A 126 -21.92 -5.70 -0.21
N MET A 127 -20.97 -6.23 -0.99
CA MET A 127 -20.27 -5.46 -2.03
C MET A 127 -21.24 -4.95 -3.10
N GLU A 128 -22.17 -5.79 -3.57
CA GLU A 128 -23.20 -5.38 -4.53
C GLU A 128 -24.09 -4.27 -3.96
N TRP A 129 -24.51 -4.37 -2.70
CA TRP A 129 -25.30 -3.33 -2.06
C TRP A 129 -24.53 -2.00 -1.93
N LEU A 130 -23.26 -2.03 -1.52
CA LEU A 130 -22.41 -0.82 -1.47
C LEU A 130 -22.24 -0.20 -2.85
N TYR A 131 -22.01 -1.02 -3.88
CA TYR A 131 -21.91 -0.55 -5.25
C TYR A 131 -23.19 0.13 -5.70
N GLN A 132 -24.34 -0.52 -5.56
CA GLN A 132 -25.62 0.03 -6.03
C GLN A 132 -26.01 1.34 -5.32
N ASN A 133 -25.68 1.49 -4.03
CA ASN A 133 -26.22 2.58 -3.21
C ASN A 133 -25.22 3.70 -2.90
N HIS A 134 -23.91 3.42 -2.83
CA HIS A 134 -22.94 4.36 -2.24
C HIS A 134 -21.67 4.59 -3.04
N TYR A 135 -21.21 3.61 -3.83
CA TYR A 135 -19.92 3.70 -4.52
C TYR A 135 -19.96 3.08 -5.91
N ASN A 136 -20.46 3.86 -6.88
CA ASN A 136 -20.52 3.51 -8.30
C ASN A 136 -20.21 4.73 -9.18
N ILE A 137 -20.14 4.52 -10.50
CA ILE A 137 -19.78 5.53 -11.49
C ILE A 137 -20.76 6.72 -11.60
N ASN A 138 -21.98 6.60 -11.07
CA ASN A 138 -22.98 7.66 -11.09
C ASN A 138 -22.94 8.53 -9.82
N VAL A 139 -22.13 8.16 -8.83
CA VAL A 139 -21.96 8.95 -7.61
C VAL A 139 -21.13 10.18 -7.94
N THR A 140 -21.78 11.34 -7.95
CA THR A 140 -21.12 12.64 -8.07
C THR A 140 -20.46 13.01 -6.74
N HIS A 141 -19.14 13.18 -6.74
CA HIS A 141 -18.40 13.62 -5.55
C HIS A 141 -18.76 15.08 -5.21
N PRO A 142 -19.11 15.40 -3.96
CA PRO A 142 -19.32 16.78 -3.53
C PRO A 142 -17.98 17.48 -3.31
N ASP A 143 -17.82 18.72 -3.79
CA ASP A 143 -16.58 19.48 -3.56
C ASP A 143 -16.24 19.50 -2.06
N HIS A 144 -14.97 19.25 -1.73
CA HIS A 144 -14.42 19.17 -0.37
C HIS A 144 -14.83 20.36 0.52
N ASP A 145 -15.10 21.53 -0.06
CA ASP A 145 -15.50 22.75 0.65
C ASP A 145 -16.98 22.77 1.08
N SER A 146 -17.80 21.84 0.59
CA SER A 146 -19.24 21.79 0.89
C SER A 146 -19.60 20.90 2.10
N ASN A 147 -18.77 19.90 2.43
CA ASN A 147 -18.97 19.07 3.62
C ASN A 147 -17.67 18.39 4.10
N ALA A 148 -17.21 18.75 5.30
CA ALA A 148 -15.96 18.24 5.89
C ALA A 148 -15.95 16.72 6.18
N THR A 149 -17.11 16.06 6.18
CA THR A 149 -17.22 14.61 6.36
C THR A 149 -17.14 13.81 5.05
N LEU A 150 -17.04 14.50 3.90
CA LEU A 150 -16.87 13.91 2.57
C LEU A 150 -15.47 14.20 2.06
N ASN A 151 -14.63 13.16 2.10
CA ASN A 151 -13.20 13.27 1.88
C ASN A 151 -12.80 12.56 0.57
N TRP A 152 -12.14 13.30 -0.31
CA TRP A 152 -11.57 12.78 -1.57
C TRP A 152 -10.72 11.53 -1.35
N TRP A 153 -10.05 11.40 -0.19
CA TRP A 153 -9.20 10.26 0.12
C TRP A 153 -10.00 8.96 0.16
N ASP A 154 -11.21 8.96 0.73
CA ASP A 154 -12.06 7.76 0.76
C ASP A 154 -12.42 7.31 -0.66
N TYR A 155 -12.69 8.27 -1.54
CA TYR A 155 -13.10 7.98 -2.91
C TYR A 155 -11.94 7.60 -3.82
N GLN A 156 -10.79 8.27 -3.73
CA GLN A 156 -9.67 8.06 -4.66
C GLN A 156 -8.62 7.07 -4.16
N ILE A 157 -8.61 6.77 -2.85
CA ILE A 157 -7.56 5.97 -2.22
C ILE A 157 -8.16 4.86 -1.34
N GLY A 158 -8.84 5.22 -0.25
CA GLY A 158 -9.28 4.28 0.78
C GLY A 158 -10.14 3.17 0.21
N THR A 159 -11.31 3.50 -0.32
CA THR A 159 -12.23 2.52 -0.91
C THR A 159 -11.62 1.77 -2.10
N PRO A 160 -10.92 2.41 -3.06
CA PRO A 160 -10.22 1.72 -4.13
C PRO A 160 -9.20 0.66 -3.70
N LEU A 161 -8.40 0.92 -2.66
CA LEU A 161 -7.46 -0.06 -2.11
C LEU A 161 -8.21 -1.30 -1.61
N GLU A 162 -9.29 -1.09 -0.85
CA GLU A 162 -10.08 -2.18 -0.30
C GLU A 162 -10.78 -3.00 -1.39
N ILE A 163 -11.37 -2.35 -2.41
CA ILE A 163 -12.02 -3.03 -3.54
C ILE A 163 -11.02 -3.88 -4.31
N ASN A 164 -9.82 -3.38 -4.59
CA ASN A 164 -8.80 -4.13 -5.32
C ASN A 164 -8.39 -5.41 -4.56
N ASP A 165 -8.26 -5.36 -3.24
CA ASP A 165 -7.95 -6.53 -2.41
C ASP A 165 -9.09 -7.55 -2.40
N LEU A 166 -10.35 -7.10 -2.25
CA LEU A 166 -11.53 -7.97 -2.32
C LEU A 166 -11.65 -8.67 -3.67
N VAL A 167 -11.49 -7.91 -4.76
CA VAL A 167 -11.52 -8.45 -6.12
C VAL A 167 -10.36 -9.40 -6.35
N THR A 168 -9.18 -9.16 -5.76
CA THR A 168 -8.05 -10.10 -5.81
C THR A 168 -8.40 -11.43 -5.12
N ILE A 169 -8.95 -11.38 -3.91
CA ILE A 169 -9.29 -12.56 -3.10
C ILE A 169 -10.36 -13.41 -3.80
N PHE A 170 -11.40 -12.77 -4.35
CA PHE A 170 -12.55 -13.43 -4.97
C PHE A 170 -12.50 -13.48 -6.50
N TYR A 171 -11.37 -13.17 -7.14
CA TYR A 171 -11.29 -12.97 -8.59
C TYR A 171 -11.86 -14.14 -9.42
N ASP A 172 -11.55 -15.38 -9.03
CA ASP A 172 -12.01 -16.59 -9.74
C ASP A 172 -13.44 -16.99 -9.35
N SER A 173 -13.99 -16.34 -8.32
CA SER A 173 -15.33 -16.55 -7.78
C SER A 173 -16.35 -15.51 -8.22
N MET A 174 -15.92 -14.40 -8.81
CA MET A 174 -16.76 -13.34 -9.35
C MET A 174 -17.00 -13.54 -10.84
N THR A 175 -18.20 -13.16 -11.31
CA THR A 175 -18.50 -13.10 -12.74
C THR A 175 -17.68 -12.00 -13.42
N THR A 176 -17.60 -12.03 -14.75
CA THR A 176 -16.95 -10.97 -15.52
C THR A 176 -17.59 -9.61 -15.27
N THR A 177 -18.92 -9.54 -15.22
CA THR A 177 -19.68 -8.30 -14.96
C THR A 177 -19.42 -7.75 -13.55
N GLN A 178 -19.36 -8.60 -12.53
CA GLN A 178 -19.03 -8.15 -11.18
C GLN A 178 -17.63 -7.54 -11.14
N LYS A 179 -16.64 -8.23 -11.74
CA LYS A 179 -15.27 -7.71 -11.83
C LYS A 179 -15.20 -6.38 -12.57
N SER A 180 -15.88 -6.25 -13.71
CA SER A 180 -15.88 -4.98 -14.46
C SER A 180 -16.51 -3.85 -13.65
N ASN A 181 -17.69 -4.07 -13.04
CA ASN A 181 -18.36 -3.03 -12.25
C ASN A 181 -17.46 -2.46 -11.14
N TYR A 182 -16.82 -3.33 -10.35
CA TYR A 182 -15.93 -2.89 -9.27
C TYR A 182 -14.64 -2.25 -9.78
N LEU A 183 -14.03 -2.79 -10.83
CA LEU A 183 -12.78 -2.24 -11.35
C LEU A 183 -13.03 -0.95 -12.16
N ASP A 184 -14.19 -0.76 -12.76
CA ASP A 184 -14.55 0.46 -13.48
C ASP A 184 -14.85 1.61 -12.53
N VAL A 185 -15.50 1.36 -11.38
CA VAL A 185 -15.64 2.41 -10.35
C VAL A 185 -14.29 2.82 -9.76
N VAL A 186 -13.36 1.88 -9.55
CA VAL A 186 -11.98 2.22 -9.15
C VAL A 186 -11.31 3.10 -10.19
N HIS A 187 -11.52 2.84 -11.49
CA HIS A 187 -10.98 3.70 -12.55
C HIS A 187 -11.60 5.08 -12.54
N HIS A 188 -12.91 5.16 -12.34
CA HIS A 188 -13.66 6.41 -12.36
C HIS A 188 -13.12 7.40 -11.33
N PHE A 189 -12.91 6.96 -10.09
CA PHE A 189 -12.39 7.83 -9.03
C PHE A 189 -10.87 8.00 -9.06
N THR A 190 -10.12 7.00 -9.54
CA THR A 190 -8.64 7.01 -9.58
C THR A 190 -8.09 6.79 -11.01
N PRO A 191 -8.43 7.64 -11.99
CA PRO A 191 -7.99 7.46 -13.37
C PRO A 191 -6.56 7.94 -13.60
N ASP A 192 -6.01 8.82 -12.76
CA ASP A 192 -4.64 9.29 -12.82
C ASP A 192 -4.16 9.86 -11.47
N PHE A 193 -3.04 10.60 -11.46
CA PHE A 193 -2.42 11.17 -10.26
C PHE A 193 -2.88 12.58 -9.90
N LYS A 194 -3.88 13.14 -10.60
CA LYS A 194 -4.42 14.45 -10.26
C LYS A 194 -5.20 14.37 -8.95
N GLN A 195 -5.00 15.38 -8.11
CA GLN A 195 -5.82 15.58 -6.92
C GLN A 195 -7.17 16.12 -7.39
N ARG A 196 -8.07 15.20 -7.73
CA ARG A 196 -9.44 15.58 -8.05
C ARG A 196 -10.17 15.79 -6.75
N TYR A 197 -11.13 16.70 -6.76
CA TYR A 197 -12.05 16.85 -5.64
C TYR A 197 -11.37 17.32 -4.33
N SER A 198 -10.12 17.79 -4.39
CA SER A 198 -9.52 18.62 -3.34
C SER A 198 -9.78 20.09 -3.67
N SER A 199 -9.79 20.95 -2.64
CA SER A 199 -9.86 22.40 -2.81
C SER A 199 -8.55 23.02 -3.33
N GLU A 200 -7.52 22.19 -3.56
CA GLU A 200 -6.28 22.60 -4.21
C GLU A 200 -6.48 22.73 -5.73
N ASP A 201 -5.59 23.46 -6.41
CA ASP A 201 -5.64 23.65 -7.87
C ASP A 201 -5.95 22.33 -8.59
N SER A 202 -6.96 22.34 -9.47
CA SER A 202 -7.41 21.20 -10.30
C SER A 202 -6.30 20.56 -11.17
N ASN A 203 -5.15 21.21 -11.31
CA ASN A 203 -3.95 20.69 -11.97
C ASN A 203 -2.89 20.11 -11.01
N SER A 204 -3.11 20.17 -9.70
CA SER A 204 -2.24 19.57 -8.71
C SER A 204 -2.20 18.05 -8.85
N VAL A 205 -1.04 17.47 -8.57
CA VAL A 205 -0.82 16.02 -8.57
C VAL A 205 -0.43 15.55 -7.19
N PHE A 206 -0.78 14.31 -6.86
CA PHE A 206 -0.43 13.71 -5.58
C PHE A 206 1.08 13.61 -5.40
N THR A 207 1.55 13.92 -4.20
CA THR A 207 2.95 13.85 -3.76
C THR A 207 3.12 12.76 -2.70
N MET A 208 4.35 12.26 -2.58
CA MET A 208 4.81 11.34 -1.54
C MET A 208 3.78 10.24 -1.19
N ALA A 209 3.26 10.20 0.05
CA ALA A 209 2.40 9.12 0.51
C ALA A 209 1.14 8.97 -0.35
N ASN A 210 0.51 10.10 -0.72
CA ASN A 210 -0.65 10.11 -1.60
C ASN A 210 -0.31 9.55 -2.99
N ARG A 211 0.88 9.90 -3.51
CA ARG A 211 1.34 9.39 -4.81
C ARG A 211 1.52 7.88 -4.79
N VAL A 212 2.13 7.34 -3.75
CA VAL A 212 2.35 5.89 -3.64
C VAL A 212 1.01 5.15 -3.48
N TRP A 213 0.09 5.65 -2.66
CA TRP A 213 -1.24 5.04 -2.55
C TRP A 213 -1.97 4.98 -3.89
N VAL A 214 -1.99 6.09 -4.64
CA VAL A 214 -2.62 6.13 -5.96
C VAL A 214 -1.89 5.24 -6.95
N SER A 215 -0.56 5.17 -6.88
CA SER A 215 0.23 4.22 -7.68
C SER A 215 -0.21 2.79 -7.42
N SER A 216 -0.31 2.39 -6.15
CA SER A 216 -0.74 1.05 -5.76
C SER A 216 -2.17 0.73 -6.20
N VAL A 217 -3.10 1.68 -6.10
CA VAL A 217 -4.47 1.55 -6.63
C VAL A 217 -4.45 1.27 -8.13
N ILE A 218 -3.72 2.09 -8.90
CA ILE A 218 -3.66 1.98 -10.35
C ILE A 218 -2.93 0.71 -10.78
N ALA A 219 -1.82 0.35 -10.12
CA ALA A 219 -1.01 -0.82 -10.41
C ALA A 219 -1.80 -2.11 -10.19
N LEU A 220 -2.41 -2.28 -9.01
CA LEU A 220 -3.16 -3.48 -8.69
C LEU A 220 -4.42 -3.61 -9.55
N ARG A 221 -5.16 -2.52 -9.78
CA ARG A 221 -6.27 -2.51 -10.74
C ARG A 221 -5.77 -2.92 -12.14
N GLY A 222 -4.66 -2.35 -12.60
CA GLY A 222 -4.03 -2.67 -13.88
C GLY A 222 -3.70 -4.16 -14.02
N ILE A 223 -3.21 -4.80 -12.95
CA ILE A 223 -3.01 -6.26 -12.90
C ILE A 223 -4.34 -7.00 -13.05
N LEU A 224 -5.37 -6.58 -12.32
CA LEU A 224 -6.68 -7.26 -12.30
C LEU A 224 -7.44 -7.16 -13.63
N VAL A 225 -7.30 -6.03 -14.35
CA VAL A 225 -7.87 -5.84 -15.71
C VAL A 225 -6.88 -6.22 -16.83
N LYS A 226 -5.67 -6.67 -16.48
CA LYS A 226 -4.63 -7.10 -17.43
C LYS A 226 -4.16 -6.00 -18.38
N ASP A 227 -4.02 -4.78 -17.88
CA ASP A 227 -3.60 -3.59 -18.62
C ASP A 227 -2.15 -3.20 -18.28
N SER A 228 -1.22 -3.60 -19.15
CA SER A 228 0.21 -3.28 -19.04
C SER A 228 0.50 -1.78 -18.99
N THR A 229 -0.27 -0.96 -19.72
CA THR A 229 -0.03 0.48 -19.81
C THR A 229 -0.31 1.13 -18.47
N ARG A 230 -1.38 0.70 -17.80
CA ARG A 230 -1.73 1.19 -16.46
C ARG A 230 -0.74 0.75 -15.38
N ILE A 231 -0.29 -0.51 -15.43
CA ILE A 231 0.73 -0.99 -14.47
C ILE A 231 2.04 -0.20 -14.66
N ARG A 232 2.46 0.01 -15.92
CA ARG A 232 3.66 0.80 -16.22
C ARG A 232 3.51 2.24 -15.74
N TYR A 233 2.39 2.88 -16.06
CA TYR A 233 2.07 4.24 -15.66
C TYR A 233 2.15 4.42 -14.14
N ALA A 234 1.63 3.46 -13.38
CA ALA A 234 1.79 3.44 -11.92
C ALA A 234 3.26 3.32 -11.50
N SER A 235 3.95 2.28 -11.96
CA SER A 235 5.34 2.02 -11.55
C SER A 235 6.30 3.17 -11.90
N ASP A 236 6.13 3.81 -13.05
CA ASP A 236 6.97 4.93 -13.50
C ASP A 236 6.68 6.21 -12.71
N SER A 237 5.46 6.35 -12.18
CA SER A 237 5.09 7.49 -11.33
C SER A 237 5.95 7.57 -10.07
N LEU A 238 6.44 6.45 -9.55
CA LEU A 238 7.21 6.41 -8.31
C LEU A 238 8.57 7.11 -8.43
N ALA A 239 9.04 7.43 -9.65
CA ALA A 239 10.29 8.14 -9.88
C ALA A 239 10.45 9.43 -9.06
N SER A 240 9.39 10.23 -8.89
CA SER A 240 9.48 11.45 -8.08
C SER A 240 9.56 11.18 -6.58
N VAL A 241 9.04 10.04 -6.11
CA VAL A 241 9.03 9.68 -4.69
C VAL A 241 10.45 9.36 -4.23
N PHE A 242 11.28 8.79 -5.10
CA PHE A 242 12.63 8.34 -4.77
C PHE A 242 13.68 9.46 -4.66
N THR A 243 13.34 10.68 -5.09
CA THR A 243 14.29 11.78 -5.12
C THR A 243 14.18 12.61 -3.84
N TYR A 244 15.32 12.98 -3.26
CA TYR A 244 15.33 13.86 -2.09
C TYR A 244 14.77 15.24 -2.45
N ALA A 245 13.89 15.75 -1.61
CA ALA A 245 13.32 17.08 -1.73
C ALA A 245 14.30 18.15 -1.22
N SER A 246 14.17 19.34 -1.79
CA SER A 246 14.82 20.56 -1.32
C SER A 246 13.81 21.58 -0.78
N SER A 247 12.51 21.30 -0.89
CA SER A 247 11.41 22.15 -0.45
C SER A 247 10.09 21.36 -0.44
N LYS A 248 9.17 21.71 0.47
CA LYS A 248 7.85 21.08 0.62
C LYS A 248 7.93 19.57 0.87
N ASP A 249 7.01 18.80 0.30
CA ASP A 249 6.86 17.36 0.54
C ASP A 249 8.08 16.56 0.08
N GLY A 250 8.54 15.66 0.93
CA GLY A 250 9.58 14.71 0.57
C GLY A 250 10.52 14.33 1.72
N PHE A 251 11.38 13.36 1.41
CA PHE A 251 12.55 13.07 2.24
C PHE A 251 13.66 14.07 1.93
N TYR A 252 14.34 14.57 2.95
CA TYR A 252 15.48 15.48 2.84
C TYR A 252 16.78 14.74 3.14
N GLN A 253 17.90 15.32 2.70
CA GLN A 253 19.24 14.72 2.89
C GLN A 253 19.65 14.61 4.36
N ASP A 254 19.06 15.41 5.25
CA ASP A 254 19.31 15.37 6.69
C ASP A 254 18.43 14.35 7.44
N GLY A 255 17.66 13.53 6.71
CA GLY A 255 16.75 12.54 7.28
C GLY A 255 15.34 13.07 7.56
N SER A 256 15.08 14.38 7.39
CA SER A 256 13.74 14.95 7.56
C SER A 256 12.74 14.37 6.57
N PHE A 257 11.48 14.24 6.97
CA PHE A 257 10.37 13.97 6.06
C PHE A 257 9.23 14.95 6.30
N ILE A 258 8.89 15.69 5.24
CA ILE A 258 7.79 16.65 5.22
C ILE A 258 6.65 16.09 4.39
N GLN A 259 5.43 16.31 4.89
CA GLN A 259 4.20 16.09 4.13
C GLN A 259 3.20 17.20 4.45
N HIS A 260 2.22 17.40 3.56
CA HIS A 260 1.28 18.53 3.65
C HIS A 260 2.02 19.87 3.65
N GLN A 261 3.00 19.95 2.76
CA GLN A 261 3.84 21.10 2.40
C GLN A 261 4.82 21.57 3.48
N GLN A 262 4.56 21.34 4.76
CA GLN A 262 5.35 21.95 5.86
C GLN A 262 5.43 21.13 7.15
N PHE A 263 4.69 20.02 7.28
CA PHE A 263 4.61 19.32 8.57
C PHE A 263 5.58 18.15 8.65
N ALA A 264 6.30 18.07 9.77
CA ALA A 264 7.14 16.92 10.12
C ALA A 264 6.26 15.67 10.29
N TYR A 265 6.39 14.72 9.37
CA TYR A 265 5.46 13.58 9.25
C TYR A 265 6.14 12.22 9.12
N THR A 266 7.43 12.12 9.46
CA THR A 266 8.21 10.89 9.29
C THR A 266 7.50 9.69 9.92
N GLY A 267 7.01 9.80 11.15
CA GLY A 267 6.31 8.72 11.85
C GLY A 267 4.84 8.53 11.47
N GLY A 268 4.21 9.50 10.79
CA GLY A 268 2.84 9.40 10.27
C GLY A 268 2.83 9.01 8.79
N TYR A 269 2.62 9.97 7.89
CA TYR A 269 2.66 9.74 6.45
C TYR A 269 3.95 9.07 5.94
N GLY A 270 5.11 9.34 6.54
CA GLY A 270 6.35 8.68 6.15
C GLY A 270 6.30 7.16 6.42
N ALA A 271 5.83 6.75 7.59
CA ALA A 271 5.63 5.34 7.94
C ALA A 271 4.58 4.68 7.04
N SER A 272 3.50 5.40 6.72
CA SER A 272 2.46 4.89 5.82
C SER A 272 2.95 4.73 4.37
N LEU A 273 3.72 5.71 3.88
CA LEU A 273 4.42 5.66 2.60
C LEU A 273 5.30 4.41 2.53
N MET A 274 6.14 4.18 3.54
CA MET A 274 7.04 3.03 3.56
C MET A 274 6.26 1.71 3.52
N SER A 275 5.13 1.61 4.21
CA SER A 275 4.28 0.43 4.21
C SER A 275 3.76 0.10 2.82
N ILE A 276 3.08 1.05 2.17
CA ILE A 276 2.46 0.79 0.87
C ILE A 276 3.51 0.67 -0.25
N LEU A 277 4.61 1.42 -0.16
CA LEU A 277 5.72 1.34 -1.11
C LEU A 277 6.41 -0.03 -1.05
N ALA A 278 6.65 -0.57 0.15
CA ALA A 278 7.22 -1.89 0.31
C ALA A 278 6.35 -2.97 -0.34
N ASP A 279 5.04 -2.89 -0.16
CA ASP A 279 4.07 -3.80 -0.75
C ASP A 279 4.08 -3.72 -2.28
N GLU A 280 4.06 -2.53 -2.87
CA GLU A 280 4.07 -2.33 -4.33
C GLU A 280 5.41 -2.78 -4.96
N LEU A 281 6.54 -2.42 -4.34
CA LEU A 281 7.86 -2.88 -4.78
C LEU A 281 7.96 -4.41 -4.70
N TYR A 282 7.46 -5.01 -3.62
CA TYR A 282 7.41 -6.46 -3.50
C TYR A 282 6.53 -7.08 -4.58
N LEU A 283 5.32 -6.58 -4.80
CA LEU A 283 4.38 -7.07 -5.80
C LEU A 283 5.03 -7.11 -7.19
N LEU A 284 5.62 -6.00 -7.62
CA LEU A 284 6.18 -5.86 -8.98
C LEU A 284 7.57 -6.49 -9.15
N LYS A 285 8.29 -6.80 -8.06
CA LYS A 285 9.64 -7.41 -8.10
C LYS A 285 9.68 -8.67 -8.97
N GLY A 286 10.66 -8.73 -9.87
CA GLY A 286 10.92 -9.86 -10.77
C GLY A 286 10.01 -9.92 -11.99
N SER A 287 9.03 -9.02 -12.11
CA SER A 287 8.19 -8.92 -13.30
C SER A 287 8.76 -7.93 -14.30
N VAL A 288 8.19 -7.91 -15.52
CA VAL A 288 8.49 -6.86 -16.51
C VAL A 288 8.12 -5.47 -16.01
N PHE A 289 7.22 -5.34 -15.03
CA PHE A 289 6.78 -4.09 -14.42
C PHE A 289 7.59 -3.68 -13.18
N GLN A 290 8.69 -4.38 -12.88
CA GLN A 290 9.55 -4.03 -11.76
C GLN A 290 10.00 -2.56 -11.85
N VAL A 291 9.93 -1.87 -10.72
CA VAL A 291 10.46 -0.50 -10.56
C VAL A 291 11.99 -0.54 -10.67
N ASN A 292 12.53 0.04 -11.74
CA ASN A 292 13.97 0.03 -12.06
C ASN A 292 14.61 1.43 -12.00
N HIS A 293 14.03 2.34 -11.23
CA HIS A 293 14.57 3.70 -11.10
C HIS A 293 15.89 3.71 -10.31
N PRO A 294 16.96 4.40 -10.77
CA PRO A 294 18.24 4.42 -10.07
C PRO A 294 18.16 4.86 -8.60
N ASN A 295 17.26 5.81 -8.31
CA ASN A 295 17.08 6.33 -6.95
C ASN A 295 16.25 5.42 -6.03
N VAL A 296 15.73 4.27 -6.49
CA VAL A 296 14.97 3.34 -5.62
C VAL A 296 15.80 2.88 -4.41
N VAL A 297 17.13 2.89 -4.54
CA VAL A 297 18.06 2.60 -3.44
C VAL A 297 17.94 3.57 -2.26
N ASN A 298 17.38 4.77 -2.46
CA ASN A 298 17.15 5.73 -1.40
C ASN A 298 16.08 5.24 -0.41
N VAL A 299 15.17 4.35 -0.82
CA VAL A 299 14.20 3.71 0.08
C VAL A 299 14.90 3.00 1.25
N TYR A 300 16.03 2.35 0.99
CA TYR A 300 16.82 1.69 2.04
C TYR A 300 17.55 2.71 2.91
N LYS A 301 18.04 3.81 2.32
CA LYS A 301 18.68 4.90 3.07
C LYS A 301 17.73 5.59 4.03
N TRP A 302 16.48 5.85 3.63
CA TRP A 302 15.49 6.44 4.52
C TRP A 302 15.28 5.61 5.79
N VAL A 303 15.38 4.29 5.73
CA VAL A 303 15.34 3.43 6.93
C VAL A 303 16.44 3.81 7.92
N TYR A 304 17.65 4.07 7.43
CA TYR A 304 18.80 4.42 8.26
C TYR A 304 18.77 5.87 8.73
N ASP A 305 18.45 6.80 7.84
CA ASP A 305 18.66 8.23 8.07
C ASP A 305 17.40 8.90 8.66
N SER A 306 16.21 8.44 8.27
CA SER A 306 14.94 9.06 8.68
C SER A 306 14.24 8.30 9.80
N PHE A 307 14.28 6.96 9.76
CA PHE A 307 13.42 6.15 10.62
C PHE A 307 14.14 5.51 11.82
N ALA A 308 15.32 4.94 11.64
CA ALA A 308 16.07 4.33 12.73
C ALA A 308 16.33 5.29 13.89
N PRO A 309 16.67 6.58 13.66
CA PRO A 309 16.83 7.55 14.74
C PRO A 309 15.55 7.72 15.56
N ILE A 310 14.39 7.82 14.92
CA ILE A 310 13.11 8.12 15.60
C ILE A 310 12.36 6.88 16.12
N MET A 311 12.92 5.68 15.95
CA MET A 311 12.40 4.44 16.54
C MET A 311 13.00 4.21 17.93
N TYR A 312 12.20 4.36 18.98
CA TYR A 312 12.63 4.17 20.36
C TYR A 312 11.77 3.13 21.08
N ARG A 313 12.41 2.09 21.61
CA ARG A 313 11.75 0.96 22.29
C ARG A 313 10.58 0.39 21.49
N GLY A 314 10.78 0.28 20.18
CA GLY A 314 9.80 -0.29 19.27
C GLY A 314 8.65 0.63 18.86
N GLY A 315 8.64 1.89 19.31
CA GLY A 315 7.66 2.90 18.92
C GLY A 315 8.26 4.06 18.11
N LEU A 316 7.48 4.62 17.19
CA LEU A 316 7.85 5.84 16.46
C LEU A 316 7.48 7.07 17.29
N MET A 317 8.41 8.00 17.42
CA MET A 317 8.24 9.20 18.26
C MET A 317 7.12 10.13 17.76
N SER A 318 6.19 10.48 18.66
CA SER A 318 4.98 11.27 18.37
C SER A 318 5.22 12.65 17.74
N MET A 319 6.37 13.28 17.99
CA MET A 319 6.73 14.58 17.40
C MET A 319 6.83 14.58 15.86
N THR A 320 6.82 13.39 15.25
CA THR A 320 6.91 13.15 13.81
C THR A 320 5.62 12.60 13.20
N MET A 321 4.52 12.56 13.98
CA MET A 321 3.25 11.96 13.56
C MET A 321 2.15 12.99 13.26
N GLY A 322 2.44 14.29 13.38
CA GLY A 322 1.50 15.37 13.11
C GLY A 322 0.15 15.16 13.80
N ARG A 323 -0.95 15.22 13.04
CA ARG A 323 -2.30 15.06 13.58
C ARG A 323 -2.62 13.64 14.06
N GLU A 324 -1.86 12.64 13.60
CA GLU A 324 -2.17 11.23 13.88
C GLU A 324 -2.04 10.89 15.36
N ILE A 325 -1.32 11.70 16.16
CA ILE A 325 -1.26 11.56 17.62
C ILE A 325 -2.63 11.64 18.30
N SER A 326 -3.62 12.25 17.65
CA SER A 326 -5.00 12.35 18.15
C SER A 326 -5.81 11.07 17.94
N TRP A 327 -5.29 10.10 17.19
CA TRP A 327 -6.04 8.91 16.79
C TRP A 327 -5.59 7.69 17.61
N PRO A 328 -6.49 7.03 18.37
CA PRO A 328 -6.13 5.87 19.21
C PRO A 328 -5.49 4.70 18.45
N VAL A 329 -5.77 4.58 17.16
CA VAL A 329 -5.16 3.56 16.29
C VAL A 329 -3.71 3.88 15.87
N HIS A 330 -3.20 5.10 16.11
CA HIS A 330 -1.87 5.58 15.71
C HIS A 330 -0.91 5.79 16.89
N GLU A 331 -1.05 4.99 17.97
CA GLU A 331 -0.07 4.93 19.05
C GLU A 331 1.35 4.64 18.52
N GLU A 332 2.37 5.17 19.21
CA GLU A 332 3.79 5.04 18.83
C GLU A 332 4.20 3.60 18.52
N ILE A 333 3.81 2.65 19.37
CA ILE A 333 4.11 1.21 19.21
C ILE A 333 3.38 0.60 18.00
N LYS A 334 2.17 1.08 17.67
CA LYS A 334 1.42 0.61 16.49
C LYS A 334 2.10 1.11 15.21
N GLN A 335 2.52 2.36 15.16
CA GLN A 335 3.29 2.89 14.03
C GLN A 335 4.66 2.21 13.90
N GLY A 336 5.33 1.98 15.03
CA GLY A 336 6.58 1.23 15.04
C GLY A 336 6.43 -0.20 14.51
N ARG A 337 5.31 -0.86 14.80
CA ARG A 337 4.95 -2.17 14.21
C ARG A 337 4.80 -2.09 12.69
N ARG A 338 3.96 -1.17 12.21
CA ARG A 338 3.73 -0.94 10.77
C ARG A 338 5.06 -0.75 10.03
N LEU A 339 5.96 0.07 10.57
CA LEU A 339 7.25 0.28 9.94
C LEU A 339 8.15 -0.95 9.98
N THR A 340 8.18 -1.69 11.10
CA THR A 340 8.93 -2.95 11.19
C THR A 340 8.47 -3.97 10.14
N GLU A 341 7.16 -4.07 9.92
CA GLU A 341 6.57 -4.90 8.88
C GLU A 341 7.06 -4.50 7.48
N ALA A 342 6.95 -3.21 7.14
CA ALA A 342 7.41 -2.68 5.86
C ALA A 342 8.90 -2.96 5.61
N VAL A 343 9.75 -2.68 6.60
CA VAL A 343 11.20 -2.87 6.48
C VAL A 343 11.58 -4.35 6.40
N SER A 344 10.82 -5.24 7.06
CA SER A 344 11.03 -6.68 6.93
C SER A 344 10.80 -7.18 5.51
N LEU A 345 9.77 -6.65 4.83
CA LEU A 345 9.49 -6.96 3.44
C LEU A 345 10.55 -6.37 2.50
N LEU A 346 10.94 -5.11 2.74
CA LEU A 346 12.02 -4.45 1.98
C LEU A 346 13.34 -5.23 2.07
N ALA A 347 13.68 -5.75 3.25
CA ALA A 347 14.90 -6.53 3.45
C ALA A 347 14.98 -7.78 2.55
N ASP A 348 13.83 -8.32 2.15
CA ASP A 348 13.74 -9.52 1.30
C ASP A 348 13.89 -9.21 -0.20
N ILE A 349 13.60 -7.98 -0.61
CA ILE A 349 13.70 -7.54 -2.01
C ILE A 349 14.89 -6.60 -2.28
N ALA A 350 15.60 -6.21 -1.22
CA ALA A 350 16.77 -5.36 -1.25
C ALA A 350 17.97 -6.02 -1.95
N PRO A 351 18.90 -5.21 -2.50
CA PRO A 351 20.22 -5.69 -2.87
C PRO A 351 20.95 -6.31 -1.67
N ILE A 352 21.87 -7.25 -1.95
CA ILE A 352 22.65 -7.97 -0.93
C ILE A 352 23.38 -7.03 0.03
N SER A 353 23.81 -5.84 -0.44
CA SER A 353 24.45 -4.80 0.38
C SER A 353 23.60 -4.31 1.55
N ASP A 354 22.28 -4.28 1.39
CA ASP A 354 21.34 -3.69 2.34
C ASP A 354 20.54 -4.75 3.11
N THR A 355 20.33 -5.95 2.53
CA THR A 355 19.60 -7.06 3.15
C THR A 355 20.05 -7.33 4.60
N LEU A 356 21.36 -7.46 4.84
CA LEU A 356 21.86 -7.76 6.19
C LEU A 356 21.59 -6.60 7.15
N LYS A 357 21.86 -5.36 6.73
CA LYS A 357 21.64 -4.15 7.55
C LYS A 357 20.17 -4.02 7.94
N LEU A 358 19.26 -4.15 6.97
CA LEU A 358 17.82 -4.07 7.21
C LEU A 358 17.34 -5.19 8.14
N ARG A 359 17.82 -6.43 7.97
CA ARG A 359 17.47 -7.53 8.89
C ARG A 359 17.95 -7.30 10.31
N ARG A 360 19.12 -6.68 10.52
CA ARG A 360 19.61 -6.31 11.86
C ARG A 360 18.70 -5.27 12.51
N ILE A 361 18.24 -4.28 11.75
CA ILE A 361 17.28 -3.25 12.20
C ILE A 361 15.94 -3.88 12.56
N VAL A 362 15.37 -4.70 11.67
CA VAL A 362 14.11 -5.43 11.93
C VAL A 362 14.23 -6.28 13.18
N LYS A 363 15.34 -7.01 13.34
CA LYS A 363 15.58 -7.80 14.55
C LYS A 363 15.60 -6.93 15.80
N ARG A 364 16.25 -5.76 15.74
CA ARG A 364 16.26 -4.84 16.87
C ARG A 364 14.86 -4.35 17.22
N TRP A 365 14.14 -3.79 16.25
CA TRP A 365 12.81 -3.23 16.49
C TRP A 365 11.82 -4.29 16.98
N ALA A 366 11.90 -5.50 16.45
CA ALA A 366 11.04 -6.60 16.87
C ALA A 366 11.31 -7.07 18.30
N LEU A 367 12.57 -7.10 18.73
CA LEU A 367 12.91 -7.40 20.13
C LEU A 367 12.45 -6.28 21.08
N ASP A 368 12.64 -5.02 20.68
CA ASP A 368 12.23 -3.86 21.49
C ASP A 368 10.70 -3.79 21.72
N GLN A 369 9.90 -4.30 20.78
CA GLN A 369 8.44 -4.36 20.92
C GLN A 369 7.95 -5.46 21.88
N GLY A 370 8.84 -6.35 22.33
CA GLY A 370 8.57 -7.32 23.40
C GLY A 370 7.57 -8.43 23.07
N ASN A 371 6.93 -8.44 21.90
CA ASN A 371 5.99 -9.48 21.49
C ASN A 371 5.95 -9.68 19.95
N PRO A 372 6.68 -10.68 19.42
CA PRO A 372 6.74 -10.95 17.98
C PRO A 372 5.45 -11.51 17.38
N GLY A 373 4.41 -11.80 18.18
CA GLY A 373 3.11 -12.29 17.72
C GLY A 373 2.07 -11.21 17.42
N LYS A 374 2.46 -9.92 17.43
CA LYS A 374 1.55 -8.78 17.17
C LYS A 374 1.65 -8.22 15.76
N TYR A 375 2.46 -8.82 14.89
CA TYR A 375 2.56 -8.41 13.50
C TYR A 375 1.44 -9.01 12.66
N SER A 376 1.07 -8.32 11.60
CA SER A 376 0.14 -8.85 10.61
C SER A 376 0.73 -10.10 9.96
N ASN A 377 -0.12 -11.12 9.81
CA ASN A 377 0.29 -12.47 9.41
C ASN A 377 1.07 -12.50 8.08
N ARG A 378 0.73 -11.60 7.16
CA ARG A 378 1.40 -11.48 5.86
C ARG A 378 2.86 -11.09 5.95
N TYR A 379 3.26 -10.36 6.99
CA TYR A 379 4.65 -9.93 7.20
C TYR A 379 5.45 -10.88 8.11
N GLN A 380 4.77 -11.70 8.91
CA GLN A 380 5.42 -12.59 9.88
C GLN A 380 6.53 -13.48 9.28
N PRO A 381 6.38 -14.08 8.08
CA PRO A 381 7.47 -14.85 7.46
C PRO A 381 8.75 -14.03 7.22
N PHE A 382 8.61 -12.75 6.87
CA PHE A 382 9.74 -11.85 6.61
C PHE A 382 10.42 -11.41 7.90
N ILE A 383 9.63 -11.15 8.95
CA ILE A 383 10.14 -10.83 10.30
C ILE A 383 10.89 -12.04 10.88
N ASN A 384 10.37 -13.25 10.70
CA ASN A 384 11.02 -14.48 11.15
C ASN A 384 12.40 -14.69 10.51
N LYS A 385 12.61 -14.25 9.25
CA LYS A 385 13.94 -14.24 8.60
C LYS A 385 14.96 -13.35 9.32
N ALA A 386 14.53 -12.36 10.11
CA ALA A 386 15.43 -11.56 10.95
C ALA A 386 15.60 -12.19 12.35
N LEU A 387 14.51 -12.69 12.95
CA LEU A 387 14.50 -13.20 14.31
C LEU A 387 15.21 -14.55 14.45
N ASN A 388 14.96 -15.51 13.55
CA ASN A 388 15.33 -16.91 13.74
C ASN A 388 16.82 -17.21 13.53
N TYR A 389 17.55 -16.37 12.80
CA TYR A 389 18.99 -16.59 12.57
C TYR A 389 19.82 -15.94 13.67
N SER A 390 20.51 -16.76 14.49
CA SER A 390 21.38 -16.31 15.58
C SER A 390 22.63 -15.53 15.12
N THR A 391 23.01 -15.71 13.85
CA THR A 391 24.09 -14.98 13.16
C THR A 391 23.73 -13.52 12.90
N ILE A 392 22.44 -13.20 12.77
CA ILE A 392 21.95 -11.82 12.66
C ILE A 392 21.90 -11.25 14.08
N LYS A 393 22.77 -10.29 14.37
CA LYS A 393 22.75 -9.53 15.64
C LYS A 393 21.82 -8.32 15.51
N PRO A 394 21.07 -7.96 16.56
CA PRO A 394 20.26 -6.75 16.53
C PRO A 394 21.15 -5.54 16.27
N ASP A 395 20.63 -4.58 15.51
CA ASP A 395 21.35 -3.34 15.30
C ASP A 395 21.41 -2.48 16.57
N SER A 396 22.52 -1.75 16.72
CA SER A 396 22.79 -0.87 17.86
C SER A 396 23.44 0.44 17.44
N SER A 397 23.52 0.74 16.13
CA SER A 397 24.31 1.87 15.63
C SER A 397 23.72 3.24 15.99
N TYR A 398 22.44 3.27 16.37
CA TYR A 398 21.68 4.47 16.68
C TYR A 398 21.20 4.51 18.15
N GLU A 399 21.76 3.69 19.05
CA GLU A 399 21.41 3.74 20.49
C GLU A 399 21.96 4.98 21.19
N THR A 400 23.08 5.50 20.70
CA THR A 400 23.70 6.75 21.16
C THR A 400 23.97 7.62 19.94
N SER A 401 23.15 8.63 19.75
CA SER A 401 23.23 9.53 18.60
C SER A 401 22.75 10.92 18.98
N TYR A 402 23.19 11.91 18.20
CA TYR A 402 22.56 13.22 18.13
C TYR A 402 22.18 13.44 16.67
N ASP A 403 20.89 13.62 16.41
CA ASP A 403 20.34 13.75 15.08
C ASP A 403 19.60 15.09 14.96
N GLN A 404 20.07 15.95 14.06
CA GLN A 404 19.48 17.26 13.78
C GLN A 404 18.78 17.21 12.43
N PHE A 405 17.45 17.23 12.46
CA PHE A 405 16.57 17.23 11.30
C PHE A 405 16.11 18.67 10.99
N SER A 406 17.02 19.47 10.45
CA SER A 406 16.79 20.88 10.16
C SER A 406 15.70 21.12 9.12
N GLY A 407 15.50 20.20 8.17
CA GLY A 407 14.43 20.27 7.16
C GLY A 407 13.03 20.13 7.73
N MET A 408 12.88 19.67 8.98
CA MET A 408 11.57 19.56 9.66
C MET A 408 11.55 20.11 11.09
N ASP A 409 12.54 20.93 11.46
CA ASP A 409 12.66 21.57 12.77
C ASP A 409 12.57 20.56 13.95
N ARG A 410 13.28 19.43 13.85
CA ARG A 410 13.40 18.45 14.94
C ARG A 410 14.85 18.21 15.31
N ALA A 411 15.08 17.94 16.58
CA ALA A 411 16.35 17.43 17.07
C ALA A 411 16.10 16.25 18.02
N LEU A 412 17.01 15.30 18.02
CA LEU A 412 16.94 14.11 18.86
C LEU A 412 18.31 13.83 19.47
N GLN A 413 18.35 13.71 20.80
CA GLN A 413 19.47 13.12 21.51
C GLN A 413 19.07 11.73 22.01
N ARG A 414 19.82 10.71 21.63
CA ARG A 414 19.67 9.35 22.14
C ARG A 414 20.82 8.99 23.07
N HIS A 415 20.46 8.27 24.12
CA HIS A 415 21.38 7.67 25.07
C HIS A 415 20.82 6.29 25.46
N PRO A 416 21.65 5.31 25.89
CA PRO A 416 21.15 3.97 26.22
C PRO A 416 20.06 3.92 27.30
N LYS A 417 19.95 4.99 28.11
CA LYS A 417 18.98 5.10 29.21
C LYS A 417 17.77 5.99 28.90
N TYR A 418 17.89 6.92 27.95
CA TYR A 418 16.86 7.91 27.66
C TYR A 418 16.96 8.43 26.22
N ALA A 419 15.87 8.98 25.72
CA ALA A 419 15.88 9.81 24.52
C ALA A 419 15.26 11.17 24.88
N LEU A 420 15.91 12.25 24.46
CA LEU A 420 15.42 13.62 24.64
C LEU A 420 15.10 14.20 23.28
N LEU A 421 13.90 14.79 23.18
CA LEU A 421 13.36 15.32 21.94
C LEU A 421 13.31 16.85 22.00
N GLY A 422 13.80 17.50 20.96
CA GLY A 422 13.66 18.93 20.73
C GLY A 422 12.67 19.22 19.61
N TYR A 423 11.62 19.97 19.91
CA TYR A 423 10.68 20.52 18.93
C TYR A 423 10.95 22.01 18.77
N GLN A 424 11.16 22.45 17.54
CA GLN A 424 11.09 23.86 17.17
C GLN A 424 10.05 24.00 16.06
N CYS A 425 9.41 25.16 16.00
CA CYS A 425 8.55 25.53 14.88
C CYS A 425 9.00 26.90 14.42
N TRP A 426 9.64 26.95 13.26
CA TRP A 426 9.91 28.21 12.59
C TRP A 426 8.82 28.42 11.55
N VAL A 427 8.30 29.64 11.46
CA VAL A 427 7.54 30.02 10.26
C VAL A 427 8.56 30.03 9.13
N TRP A 428 8.54 29.01 8.28
CA TRP A 428 9.27 28.98 7.01
C TRP A 428 8.64 30.03 6.08
N LEU A 429 8.86 31.32 6.38
CA LEU A 429 8.70 32.38 5.40
C LEU A 429 9.64 32.03 4.26
N ASP A 430 9.06 31.75 3.11
CA ASP A 430 9.73 31.36 1.88
C ASP A 430 11.07 32.10 1.70
N ARG A 431 12.17 31.41 2.01
CA ARG A 431 13.54 31.96 1.89
C ARG A 431 13.91 32.29 0.45
N GLN A 432 13.06 32.01 -0.54
CA GLN A 432 13.28 32.47 -1.92
C GLN A 432 12.87 33.93 -2.15
N THR A 433 12.01 34.53 -1.32
CA THR A 433 11.58 35.93 -1.53
C THR A 433 12.50 36.99 -0.90
N GLN A 434 13.52 36.60 -0.12
CA GLN A 434 14.43 37.55 0.54
C GLN A 434 15.87 37.57 -0.01
N ARG A 435 16.15 36.97 -1.18
CA ARG A 435 17.45 37.15 -1.86
C ARG A 435 17.49 38.27 -2.90
N HIS A 436 16.42 39.06 -3.00
CA HIS A 436 16.38 40.29 -3.80
C HIS A 436 15.74 41.41 -2.98
N ALA A 437 16.50 41.98 -2.04
CA ALA A 437 16.26 43.30 -1.46
C ALA A 437 17.62 43.95 -1.15
#